data_AF-A0A938VPB4-F1
#
_entry.id   AF-A0A938VPB4-F1
#
_cell.length_a   1.000
_cell.length_b   1.000
_cell.length_c   1.000
_cell.angle_alpha   90.00
_cell.angle_beta   90.00
_cell.angle_gamma   90.00
#
_symmetry.space_group_name_H-M   'P 1'
#
loop_
_entity.id
_entity.type
_entity.pdbx_description
1 polymer ?
#
loop_
_entity_poly.entity_id
_entity_poly.type
_entity_poly.pdbx_seq_one_letter_code
_entity_poly.pdbx_strand_id
1 'polypeptide(L)'
;MTGLPTDIVSLAEMEADSEPLADEWPVQDDAFLRFSRGAYRVFAEAVATADGPARDVFLADLRMTEVLVQAFHAAAVERACALQQTQLRIGPLASAFYRPDWTLIGEQHERTLSAGKRVRFARLRQLRRYLASNRQMPARALLAALLRGRAIWALGTPGPLLAEWALRNREPFVVPILGRMRGNADPAWLRQLGTAVDQAVDGVRVLASEFTDAEIDHAAAKNAWRRRLATLAAMYAGARALRAPRTVLVSGAGNPFHRLAALAARRGGARIVSAQHGHNAGHVDADIICYNDYAICDVFVCETAGAAEVARRRSEIIAVPPGRAIEFQSLPSSAVARRWQARAALPRGATKTVMVMGFAHSGRRTHTDVAYLSYPRAVLERRIGKLLRADGYRVIYKAHPEFASVTRGPLG
;
A
#
# COMPACT_ATOMS: atom_id res chain seq x y z
N MET A 1 25.11 -11.56 -25.54
CA MET A 1 25.09 -11.49 -24.05
C MET A 1 23.64 -11.55 -23.60
N THR A 2 23.30 -12.49 -22.73
CA THR A 2 22.00 -12.54 -22.06
C THR A 2 21.92 -11.35 -21.10
N GLY A 3 20.84 -10.57 -21.19
CA GLY A 3 20.59 -9.45 -20.30
C GLY A 3 19.56 -9.83 -19.25
N LEU A 4 19.68 -9.34 -18.02
CA LEU A 4 18.69 -9.55 -16.96
C LEU A 4 17.60 -8.46 -17.03
N PRO A 5 16.33 -8.79 -17.31
CA PRO A 5 15.26 -7.80 -17.37
C PRO A 5 14.74 -7.44 -15.98
N THR A 6 14.50 -6.15 -15.74
CA THR A 6 13.98 -5.66 -14.46
C THR A 6 12.45 -5.62 -14.37
N ASP A 7 11.75 -5.63 -15.51
CA ASP A 7 10.29 -5.63 -15.58
C ASP A 7 9.75 -6.39 -16.81
N ILE A 8 8.43 -6.46 -16.93
CA ILE A 8 7.77 -7.20 -18.02
C ILE A 8 7.99 -6.57 -19.40
N VAL A 9 8.28 -5.26 -19.47
CA VAL A 9 8.50 -4.56 -20.73
C VAL A 9 9.88 -4.90 -21.25
N SER A 10 10.91 -4.85 -20.40
CA SER A 10 12.26 -5.26 -20.84
C SER A 10 12.38 -6.78 -21.06
N LEU A 11 11.56 -7.60 -20.40
CA LEU A 11 11.43 -9.03 -20.72
C LEU A 11 10.82 -9.26 -22.10
N ALA A 12 9.81 -8.47 -22.49
CA ALA A 12 9.14 -8.58 -23.79
C ALA A 12 10.07 -8.30 -24.98
N GLU A 13 11.12 -7.50 -24.76
CA GLU A 13 12.13 -7.14 -25.75
C GLU A 13 13.23 -8.22 -25.89
N MET A 14 13.18 -9.28 -25.08
CA MET A 14 14.11 -10.41 -25.17
C MET A 14 13.58 -11.50 -26.11
N GLU A 15 14.48 -12.16 -26.82
CA GLU A 15 14.13 -13.31 -27.66
C GLU A 15 13.61 -14.45 -26.78
N ALA A 16 12.56 -15.15 -27.22
CA ALA A 16 11.82 -16.11 -26.40
C ALA A 16 12.66 -17.29 -25.87
N ASP A 17 13.77 -17.61 -26.55
CA ASP A 17 14.72 -18.69 -26.23
C ASP A 17 15.91 -18.22 -25.38
N SER A 18 16.01 -16.90 -25.14
CA SER A 18 17.07 -16.28 -24.32
C SER A 18 16.64 -16.01 -22.88
N GLU A 19 15.52 -16.58 -22.43
CA GLU A 19 14.99 -16.32 -21.09
C GLU A 19 15.95 -16.86 -20.02
N PRO A 20 16.52 -15.99 -19.18
CA PRO A 20 17.30 -16.44 -18.04
C PRO A 20 16.40 -17.25 -17.09
N LEU A 21 17.00 -18.17 -16.32
CA LEU A 21 16.26 -18.88 -15.28
C LEU A 21 15.89 -17.90 -14.16
N ALA A 22 14.72 -18.09 -13.53
CA ALA A 22 14.30 -17.26 -12.40
C ALA A 22 15.30 -17.30 -11.22
N ASP A 23 16.08 -18.39 -11.12
CA ASP A 23 17.13 -18.60 -10.12
C ASP A 23 18.36 -17.70 -10.35
N GLU A 24 18.42 -17.00 -11.49
CA GLU A 24 19.49 -16.06 -11.83
C GLU A 24 19.27 -14.66 -11.25
N TRP A 25 18.15 -14.41 -10.55
CA TRP A 25 17.96 -13.11 -9.92
C TRP A 25 19.00 -12.88 -8.81
N PRO A 26 19.83 -11.83 -8.88
CA PRO A 26 21.06 -11.75 -8.10
C PRO A 26 20.84 -11.44 -6.61
N VAL A 27 19.63 -10.99 -6.24
CA VAL A 27 19.29 -10.68 -4.84
C VAL A 27 18.27 -11.68 -4.32
N GLN A 28 18.72 -12.58 -3.45
CA GLN A 28 17.89 -13.63 -2.86
C GLN A 28 16.69 -13.08 -2.08
N ASP A 29 15.59 -13.85 -2.05
CA ASP A 29 14.35 -13.46 -1.38
C ASP A 29 14.54 -13.27 0.13
N ASP A 30 15.28 -14.15 0.78
CA ASP A 30 15.54 -14.08 2.22
C ASP A 30 16.31 -12.80 2.60
N ALA A 31 17.34 -12.45 1.82
CA ALA A 31 18.12 -11.23 2.02
C ALA A 31 17.26 -9.97 1.85
N PHE A 32 16.47 -9.91 0.77
CA PHE A 32 15.57 -8.78 0.53
C PHE A 32 14.48 -8.65 1.61
N LEU A 33 13.87 -9.76 2.03
CA LEU A 33 12.83 -9.75 3.06
C LEU A 33 13.41 -9.38 4.44
N ARG A 34 14.61 -9.87 4.80
CA ARG A 34 15.32 -9.44 6.01
C ARG A 34 15.60 -7.94 6.00
N PHE A 35 16.19 -7.44 4.91
CA PHE A 35 16.47 -6.02 4.74
C PHE A 35 15.21 -5.16 4.82
N SER A 36 14.15 -5.53 4.08
CA SER A 36 12.90 -4.77 4.09
C SER A 36 12.25 -4.76 5.48
N ARG A 37 12.23 -5.89 6.20
CA ARG A 37 11.69 -5.94 7.57
C ARG A 37 12.51 -5.06 8.52
N GLY A 38 13.83 -5.11 8.44
CA GLY A 38 14.71 -4.24 9.22
C GLY A 38 14.47 -2.75 8.92
N ALA A 39 14.29 -2.37 7.65
CA ALA A 39 13.99 -0.99 7.27
C ALA A 39 12.66 -0.49 7.87
N TYR A 40 11.64 -1.34 7.97
CA TYR A 40 10.38 -1.00 8.65
C TYR A 40 10.53 -0.92 10.17
N ARG A 41 11.43 -1.69 10.79
CA ARG A 41 11.77 -1.56 12.22
C ARG A 41 12.47 -0.24 12.49
N VAL A 42 13.46 0.13 11.69
CA VAL A 42 14.12 1.45 11.78
C VAL A 42 13.11 2.59 11.62
N PHE A 43 12.15 2.45 10.70
CA PHE A 43 11.05 3.41 10.59
C PHE A 43 10.21 3.47 11.88
N ALA A 44 9.87 2.33 12.48
CA ALA A 44 9.11 2.27 13.72
C ALA A 44 9.85 2.96 14.89
N GLU A 45 11.16 2.75 14.98
CA GLU A 45 12.02 3.39 15.97
C GLU A 45 12.04 4.91 15.76
N ALA A 46 12.19 5.39 14.52
CA ALA A 46 12.11 6.82 14.20
C ALA A 46 10.71 7.42 14.45
N VAL A 47 9.62 6.65 14.29
CA VAL A 47 8.28 7.09 14.73
C VAL A 47 8.27 7.29 16.25
N ALA A 48 8.92 6.40 17.01
CA ALA A 48 8.91 6.44 18.47
C ALA A 48 9.74 7.60 19.07
N THR A 49 10.70 8.16 18.33
CA THR A 49 11.48 9.33 18.77
C THR A 49 10.75 10.67 18.54
N ALA A 50 9.72 10.67 17.69
CA ALA A 50 8.86 11.83 17.49
C ALA A 50 7.68 11.82 18.46
N ASP A 51 7.26 13.01 18.89
CA ASP A 51 6.12 13.17 19.79
C ASP A 51 4.97 13.90 19.14
N GLY A 52 3.79 13.70 19.72
CA GLY A 52 2.67 14.56 19.40
C GLY A 52 2.35 14.58 17.88
N PRO A 53 2.01 15.75 17.33
CA PRO A 53 1.74 15.92 15.91
C PRO A 53 2.84 15.42 14.96
N ALA A 54 4.12 15.57 15.34
CA ALA A 54 5.24 15.12 14.51
C ALA A 54 5.19 13.59 14.32
N ARG A 55 4.92 12.84 15.39
CA ARG A 55 4.73 11.38 15.34
C ARG A 55 3.66 10.96 14.34
N ASP A 56 2.50 11.62 14.39
CA ASP A 56 1.37 11.28 13.51
C ASP A 56 1.69 11.59 12.04
N VAL A 57 2.38 12.71 11.77
CA VAL A 57 2.80 13.10 10.42
C VAL A 57 3.86 12.13 9.87
N PHE A 58 4.86 11.78 10.67
CA PHE A 58 5.90 10.82 10.28
C PHE A 58 5.29 9.44 10.01
N LEU A 59 4.43 8.96 10.91
CA LEU A 59 3.72 7.70 10.76
C LEU A 59 2.94 7.67 9.44
N ALA A 60 2.31 8.77 9.03
CA ALA A 60 1.49 8.83 7.83
C ALA A 60 2.27 8.56 6.53
N ASP A 61 3.57 8.89 6.46
CA ASP A 61 4.40 8.74 5.24
C ASP A 61 5.25 7.46 5.19
N LEU A 62 4.69 6.34 5.65
CA LEU A 62 5.29 5.00 5.56
C LEU A 62 5.81 4.65 4.15
N ARG A 63 5.20 5.20 3.10
CA ARG A 63 5.56 4.94 1.71
C ARG A 63 6.99 5.37 1.38
N MET A 64 7.55 6.34 2.09
CA MET A 64 8.95 6.72 1.85
C MET A 64 9.91 5.60 2.26
N THR A 65 9.62 4.83 3.32
CA THR A 65 10.38 3.63 3.67
C THR A 65 10.38 2.61 2.54
N GLU A 66 9.24 2.41 1.88
CA GLU A 66 9.15 1.55 0.70
C GLU A 66 10.04 2.05 -0.43
N VAL A 67 10.04 3.36 -0.71
CA VAL A 67 10.90 3.97 -1.74
C VAL A 67 12.37 3.72 -1.45
N LEU A 68 12.81 3.89 -0.19
CA LEU A 68 14.18 3.61 0.22
C LEU A 68 14.53 2.13 0.01
N VAL A 69 13.66 1.21 0.45
CA VAL A 69 13.86 -0.23 0.26
C VAL A 69 14.02 -0.59 -1.22
N GLN A 70 13.20 -0.02 -2.10
CA GLN A 70 13.31 -0.28 -3.54
C GLN A 70 14.58 0.32 -4.14
N ALA A 71 15.00 1.52 -3.72
CA ALA A 71 16.22 2.15 -4.21
C ALA A 71 17.46 1.34 -3.83
N PHE A 72 17.57 0.87 -2.59
CA PHE A 72 18.65 -0.02 -2.16
C PHE A 72 18.59 -1.38 -2.85
N HIS A 73 17.40 -1.96 -3.05
CA HIS A 73 17.25 -3.21 -3.80
C HIS A 73 17.71 -3.05 -5.26
N ALA A 74 17.33 -1.95 -5.92
CA ALA A 74 17.77 -1.65 -7.28
C ALA A 74 19.30 -1.49 -7.35
N ALA A 75 19.90 -0.73 -6.42
CA ALA A 75 21.34 -0.56 -6.33
C ALA A 75 22.08 -1.89 -6.11
N ALA A 76 21.55 -2.75 -5.24
CA ALA A 76 22.10 -4.09 -4.99
C ALA A 76 22.06 -4.98 -6.25
N VAL A 77 20.96 -4.93 -7.02
CA VAL A 77 20.83 -5.67 -8.28
C VAL A 77 21.82 -5.18 -9.32
N GLU A 78 21.98 -3.86 -9.49
CA GLU A 78 22.97 -3.29 -10.42
C GLU A 78 24.39 -3.69 -10.08
N ARG A 79 24.72 -3.60 -8.80
CA ARG A 79 26.05 -3.97 -8.29
C ARG A 79 26.35 -5.44 -8.51
N ALA A 80 25.41 -6.32 -8.19
CA ALA A 80 25.59 -7.75 -8.40
C ALA A 80 25.70 -8.10 -9.89
N CYS A 81 24.88 -7.48 -10.76
CA CYS A 81 24.98 -7.67 -12.21
C CYS A 81 26.33 -7.20 -12.76
N ALA A 82 26.85 -6.06 -12.27
CA ALA A 82 28.17 -5.56 -12.65
C ALA A 82 29.29 -6.52 -12.26
N LEU A 83 29.23 -7.10 -11.05
CA LEU A 83 30.19 -8.10 -10.57
C LEU A 83 30.13 -9.40 -11.40
N GLN A 84 28.93 -9.80 -11.81
CA GLN A 84 28.69 -10.99 -12.64
C GLN A 84 28.86 -10.74 -14.15
N GLN A 85 29.27 -9.53 -14.55
CA GLN A 85 29.36 -9.10 -15.95
C GLN A 85 28.06 -9.34 -16.75
N THR A 86 26.92 -9.30 -16.06
CA THR A 86 25.59 -9.48 -16.64
C THR A 86 25.00 -8.12 -16.99
N GLN A 87 24.51 -7.97 -18.22
CA GLN A 87 23.90 -6.72 -18.64
C GLN A 87 22.52 -6.57 -18.01
N LEU A 88 22.32 -5.58 -17.15
CA LEU A 88 20.99 -5.27 -16.63
C LEU A 88 20.17 -4.47 -17.68
N ARG A 89 18.96 -4.95 -18.01
CA ARG A 89 18.01 -4.27 -18.91
C ARG A 89 16.92 -3.60 -18.11
N ILE A 90 17.14 -2.33 -17.79
CA ILE A 90 16.22 -1.52 -16.99
C ILE A 90 15.02 -1.11 -17.84
N GLY A 91 13.87 -1.72 -17.59
CA GLY A 91 12.62 -1.33 -18.24
C GLY A 91 11.98 -0.07 -17.66
N PRO A 92 11.01 0.52 -18.37
CA PRO A 92 10.36 1.77 -17.97
C PRO A 92 9.58 1.68 -16.65
N LEU A 93 9.04 0.52 -16.28
CA LEU A 93 8.26 0.36 -15.05
C LEU A 93 9.15 0.32 -13.81
N ALA A 94 10.39 -0.18 -13.96
CA ALA A 94 11.38 -0.24 -12.89
C ALA A 94 12.29 1.00 -12.83
N SER A 95 12.38 1.78 -13.91
CA SER A 95 13.30 2.92 -14.06
C SER A 95 13.32 3.87 -12.85
N ALA A 96 12.17 4.19 -12.26
CA ALA A 96 12.05 5.09 -11.12
C ALA A 96 12.72 4.58 -9.82
N PHE A 97 13.02 3.29 -9.72
CA PHE A 97 13.73 2.71 -8.57
C PHE A 97 15.24 2.64 -8.79
N TYR A 98 15.66 2.38 -10.03
CA TYR A 98 17.08 2.35 -10.42
C TYR A 98 17.67 3.75 -10.58
N ARG A 99 16.87 4.71 -11.02
CA ARG A 99 17.25 6.11 -11.20
C ARG A 99 16.23 7.00 -10.49
N PRO A 100 16.20 6.99 -9.14
CA PRO A 100 15.20 7.75 -8.39
C PRO A 100 15.44 9.25 -8.58
N ASP A 101 14.41 9.95 -9.06
CA ASP A 101 14.38 11.41 -9.03
C ASP A 101 13.88 11.87 -7.66
N TRP A 102 14.81 12.10 -6.75
CA TRP A 102 14.53 12.53 -5.37
C TRP A 102 13.76 13.85 -5.31
N THR A 103 13.92 14.73 -6.29
CA THR A 103 13.14 15.98 -6.37
C THR A 103 11.68 15.67 -6.65
N LEU A 104 11.40 14.83 -7.65
CA LEU A 104 10.04 14.39 -7.98
C LEU A 104 9.38 13.62 -6.83
N ILE A 105 10.14 12.75 -6.15
CA ILE A 105 9.69 12.01 -4.97
C ILE A 105 9.34 12.99 -3.83
N GLY A 106 10.17 14.01 -3.61
CA GLY A 106 9.96 15.08 -2.65
C GLY A 106 8.69 15.88 -2.91
N GLU A 107 8.38 16.11 -4.18
CA GLU A 107 7.23 16.91 -4.66
C GLU A 107 5.92 16.15 -4.79
N GLN A 108 5.93 14.83 -4.57
CA GLN A 108 4.79 13.96 -4.89
C GLN A 108 3.48 14.43 -4.23
N HIS A 109 3.54 14.87 -2.97
CA HIS A 109 2.36 15.36 -2.25
C HIS A 109 1.89 16.72 -2.76
N GLU A 110 2.78 17.68 -2.95
CA GLU A 110 2.48 19.00 -3.51
C GLU A 110 1.78 18.88 -4.86
N ARG A 111 2.33 18.04 -5.75
CA ARG A 111 1.75 17.77 -7.09
C ARG A 111 0.37 17.13 -7.02
N THR A 112 0.16 16.24 -6.05
CA THR A 112 -1.17 15.63 -5.85
C THR A 112 -2.19 16.68 -5.41
N LEU A 113 -1.78 17.69 -4.63
CA LEU A 113 -2.63 18.79 -4.17
C LEU A 113 -2.88 19.87 -5.24
N SER A 114 -1.94 20.09 -6.16
CA SER A 114 -2.03 21.14 -7.19
C SER A 114 -2.84 20.75 -8.43
N ALA A 115 -3.17 19.47 -8.62
CA ALA A 115 -3.90 18.93 -9.79
C ALA A 115 -5.40 19.32 -9.88
N GLY A 116 -5.75 20.58 -9.61
CA GLY A 116 -7.10 21.08 -9.29
C GLY A 116 -8.26 20.68 -10.23
N LYS A 117 -8.03 20.47 -11.53
CA LYS A 117 -9.07 19.98 -12.46
C LYS A 117 -9.44 18.51 -12.20
N ARG A 118 -8.46 17.64 -11.93
CA ARG A 118 -8.70 16.22 -11.57
C ARG A 118 -9.41 16.10 -10.21
N VAL A 119 -9.12 17.02 -9.30
CA VAL A 119 -9.73 17.07 -7.97
C VAL A 119 -11.24 17.31 -8.03
N ARG A 120 -11.74 18.18 -8.93
CA ARG A 120 -13.20 18.42 -9.07
C ARG A 120 -13.95 17.16 -9.53
N PHE A 121 -13.47 16.48 -10.56
CA PHE A 121 -14.09 15.24 -11.04
C PHE A 121 -14.00 14.10 -10.00
N ALA A 122 -12.86 13.99 -9.31
CA ALA A 122 -12.71 13.02 -8.22
C ALA A 122 -13.72 13.28 -7.09
N ARG A 123 -13.93 14.56 -6.70
CA ARG A 123 -14.94 14.95 -5.70
C ARG A 123 -16.36 14.60 -6.13
N LEU A 124 -16.74 14.88 -7.38
CA LEU A 124 -18.07 14.51 -7.89
C LEU A 124 -18.28 12.99 -7.88
N ARG A 125 -17.26 12.23 -8.29
CA ARG A 125 -17.31 10.76 -8.30
C ARG A 125 -17.40 10.21 -6.87
N GLN A 126 -16.69 10.81 -5.93
CA GLN A 126 -16.73 10.47 -4.51
C GLN A 126 -18.11 10.80 -3.91
N LEU A 127 -18.68 11.96 -4.21
CA LEU A 127 -20.02 12.36 -3.79
C LEU A 127 -21.07 11.38 -4.33
N ARG A 128 -21.01 10.99 -5.61
CA ARG A 128 -21.90 9.98 -6.20
C ARG A 128 -21.80 8.63 -5.48
N ARG A 129 -20.58 8.16 -5.20
CA ARG A 129 -20.35 6.91 -4.44
C ARG A 129 -20.88 7.01 -3.01
N TYR A 130 -20.70 8.15 -2.37
CA TYR A 130 -21.24 8.42 -1.04
C TYR A 130 -22.76 8.38 -1.04
N LEU A 131 -23.42 9.10 -1.95
CA LEU A 131 -24.87 9.05 -2.11
C LEU A 131 -25.35 7.62 -2.35
N ALA A 132 -24.66 6.85 -3.20
CA ALA A 132 -24.96 5.44 -3.44
C ALA A 132 -24.83 4.58 -2.17
N SER A 133 -23.81 4.83 -1.36
CA SER A 133 -23.54 4.09 -0.11
C SER A 133 -24.53 4.43 1.01
N ASN A 134 -25.17 5.60 0.96
CA ASN A 134 -26.18 6.03 1.93
C ASN A 134 -27.62 5.84 1.43
N ARG A 135 -27.85 5.17 0.30
CA ARG A 135 -29.20 4.94 -0.26
C ARG A 135 -30.15 4.24 0.73
N GLN A 136 -29.60 3.48 1.66
CA GLN A 136 -30.38 2.77 2.68
C GLN A 136 -30.73 3.63 3.90
N MET A 137 -30.22 4.88 3.97
CA MET A 137 -30.47 5.78 5.10
C MET A 137 -31.57 6.80 4.76
N PRO A 138 -32.50 7.08 5.70
CA PRO A 138 -33.48 8.15 5.51
C PRO A 138 -32.81 9.52 5.34
N ALA A 139 -33.27 10.34 4.40
CA ALA A 139 -32.71 11.67 4.13
C ALA A 139 -32.66 12.58 5.39
N ARG A 140 -33.67 12.47 6.26
CA ARG A 140 -33.70 13.17 7.56
C ARG A 140 -32.54 12.80 8.48
N ALA A 141 -32.11 11.54 8.47
CA ALA A 141 -30.99 11.06 9.29
C ALA A 141 -29.66 11.62 8.76
N LEU A 142 -29.52 11.67 7.42
CA LEU A 142 -28.37 12.28 6.76
C LEU A 142 -28.23 13.77 7.10
N LEU A 143 -29.33 14.52 6.98
CA LEU A 143 -29.38 15.95 7.30
C LEU A 143 -29.12 16.21 8.78
N ALA A 144 -29.76 15.44 9.68
CA ALA A 144 -29.56 15.57 11.11
C ALA A 144 -28.10 15.26 11.52
N ALA A 145 -27.45 14.30 10.88
CA ALA A 145 -26.05 13.98 11.18
C ALA A 145 -25.08 15.06 10.70
N LEU A 146 -25.35 15.68 9.54
CA LEU A 146 -24.60 16.85 9.06
C LEU A 146 -24.73 18.03 10.02
N LEU A 147 -25.96 18.37 10.44
CA LEU A 147 -26.24 19.52 11.31
C LEU A 147 -25.75 19.33 12.75
N ARG A 148 -25.89 18.12 13.31
CA ARG A 148 -25.52 17.83 14.71
C ARG A 148 -24.04 17.50 14.90
N GLY A 149 -23.24 17.46 13.83
CA GLY A 149 -21.84 17.04 13.88
C GLY A 149 -21.66 15.58 14.36
N ARG A 150 -22.70 14.74 14.21
CA ARG A 150 -22.65 13.29 14.44
C ARG A 150 -22.19 12.51 13.21
N ALA A 151 -21.93 13.22 12.12
CA ALA A 151 -21.40 12.68 10.89
C ALA A 151 -20.10 11.87 11.10
N ILE A 152 -20.03 10.68 10.49
CA ILE A 152 -18.77 9.95 10.32
C ILE A 152 -17.93 10.61 9.23
N TRP A 153 -16.60 10.57 9.36
CA TRP A 153 -15.75 10.80 8.19
C TRP A 153 -15.47 9.50 7.44
N ALA A 154 -15.83 9.43 6.16
CA ALA A 154 -15.49 8.32 5.29
C ALA A 154 -14.27 8.70 4.43
N LEU A 155 -13.12 8.11 4.74
CA LEU A 155 -11.87 8.29 4.02
C LEU A 155 -11.67 7.13 3.04
N GLY A 156 -11.48 7.46 1.76
CA GLY A 156 -11.39 6.48 0.66
C GLY A 156 -12.73 6.01 0.10
N THR A 157 -12.74 4.82 -0.50
CA THR A 157 -13.96 4.18 -1.01
C THR A 157 -14.39 3.08 -0.04
N PRO A 158 -15.53 3.23 0.66
CA PRO A 158 -15.97 2.24 1.62
C PRO A 158 -16.16 0.89 0.92
N GLY A 159 -15.37 -0.10 1.33
CA GLY A 159 -15.56 -1.48 0.89
C GLY A 159 -16.85 -2.07 1.47
N PRO A 160 -17.30 -3.24 0.97
CA PRO A 160 -18.52 -3.88 1.45
C PRO A 160 -18.54 -4.08 2.98
N LEU A 161 -17.38 -4.37 3.59
CA LEU A 161 -17.27 -4.61 5.01
C LEU A 161 -17.49 -3.34 5.86
N LEU A 162 -16.89 -2.21 5.48
CA LEU A 162 -17.13 -0.92 6.16
C LEU A 162 -18.56 -0.41 5.91
N ALA A 163 -19.10 -0.67 4.71
CA ALA A 163 -20.49 -0.38 4.40
C ALA A 163 -21.43 -1.11 5.37
N GLU A 164 -21.24 -2.41 5.53
CA GLU A 164 -22.00 -3.26 6.44
C GLU A 164 -21.80 -2.85 7.91
N TRP A 165 -20.56 -2.52 8.31
CA TRP A 165 -20.26 -2.04 9.65
C TRP A 165 -21.03 -0.76 9.98
N ALA A 166 -21.00 0.24 9.10
CA ALA A 166 -21.69 1.51 9.33
C ALA A 166 -23.21 1.35 9.37
N LEU A 167 -23.76 0.46 8.54
CA LEU A 167 -25.20 0.14 8.54
C LEU A 167 -25.63 -0.48 9.87
N ARG A 168 -24.88 -1.47 10.40
CA ARG A 168 -25.19 -2.09 11.70
C ARG A 168 -25.09 -1.09 12.86
N ASN A 169 -24.18 -0.12 12.77
CA ASN A 169 -24.00 0.93 13.78
C ASN A 169 -24.89 2.17 13.55
N ARG A 170 -25.67 2.22 12.45
CA ARG A 170 -26.56 3.33 12.06
C ARG A 170 -25.84 4.68 11.90
N GLU A 171 -24.64 4.65 11.34
CA GLU A 171 -23.78 5.82 11.23
C GLU A 171 -23.65 6.34 9.78
N PRO A 172 -24.05 7.59 9.47
CA PRO A 172 -24.02 8.15 8.11
C PRO A 172 -22.64 8.68 7.67
N PHE A 173 -22.25 8.43 6.42
CA PHE A 173 -20.86 8.50 5.91
C PHE A 173 -20.32 9.88 5.43
N VAL A 174 -20.31 10.98 6.16
CA VAL A 174 -19.87 12.25 5.55
C VAL A 174 -18.41 12.23 5.03
N VAL A 175 -18.15 12.83 3.87
CA VAL A 175 -16.78 12.91 3.31
C VAL A 175 -16.12 14.21 3.79
N PRO A 176 -14.95 14.17 4.45
CA PRO A 176 -14.21 15.38 4.75
C PRO A 176 -13.63 15.97 3.46
N ILE A 177 -13.66 17.29 3.35
CA ILE A 177 -13.10 17.99 2.20
C ILE A 177 -11.59 18.06 2.41
N LEU A 178 -10.83 17.12 1.82
CA LEU A 178 -9.36 17.12 1.84
C LEU A 178 -8.76 18.47 1.41
N GLY A 179 -9.47 19.22 0.54
CA GLY A 179 -9.06 20.56 0.12
C GLY A 179 -9.08 21.64 1.20
N ARG A 180 -9.66 21.36 2.38
CA ARG A 180 -9.65 22.25 3.55
C ARG A 180 -8.52 21.94 4.53
N MET A 181 -7.78 20.85 4.31
CA MET A 181 -6.62 20.48 5.12
C MET A 181 -5.39 21.28 4.66
N ARG A 182 -5.46 22.61 4.74
CA ARG A 182 -4.32 23.50 4.50
C ARG A 182 -4.14 24.37 5.72
N GLY A 183 -2.96 24.35 6.29
CA GLY A 183 -2.56 25.16 7.43
C GLY A 183 -1.05 25.38 7.41
N ASN A 184 -0.55 26.03 8.46
CA ASN A 184 0.88 26.21 8.65
C ASN A 184 1.37 25.19 9.67
N ALA A 185 2.41 24.43 9.31
CA ALA A 185 3.06 23.52 10.24
C ALA A 185 3.79 24.33 11.32
N ASP A 186 3.72 23.86 12.57
CA ASP A 186 4.55 24.38 13.65
C ASP A 186 6.04 24.08 13.35
N PRO A 187 6.93 25.09 13.34
CA PRO A 187 8.36 24.88 13.15
C PRO A 187 8.98 23.85 14.11
N ALA A 188 8.45 23.71 15.33
CA ALA A 188 8.90 22.69 16.27
C ALA A 188 8.62 21.27 15.76
N TRP A 189 7.46 21.03 15.12
CA TRP A 189 7.16 19.73 14.51
C TRP A 189 8.12 19.44 13.36
N LEU A 190 8.42 20.44 12.53
CA LEU A 190 9.35 20.28 11.41
C LEU A 190 10.76 19.92 11.86
N ARG A 191 11.25 20.48 12.98
CA ARG A 191 12.54 20.10 13.56
C ARG A 191 12.55 18.65 14.03
N GLN A 192 11.52 18.21 14.78
CA GLN A 192 11.41 16.81 15.22
C GLN A 192 11.32 15.85 14.03
N LEU A 193 10.53 16.19 13.01
CA LEU A 193 10.44 15.43 11.76
C LEU A 193 11.80 15.35 11.06
N GLY A 194 12.59 16.43 11.07
CA GLY A 194 13.95 16.43 10.55
C GLY A 194 14.84 15.40 11.23
N THR A 195 14.83 15.37 12.57
CA THR A 195 15.58 14.38 13.37
C THR A 195 15.11 12.94 13.09
N ALA A 196 13.80 12.71 13.03
CA ALA A 196 13.26 11.38 12.70
C ALA A 196 13.65 10.92 11.28
N VAL A 197 13.70 11.84 10.30
CA VAL A 197 14.19 11.52 8.95
C VAL A 197 15.67 11.13 8.98
N ASP A 198 16.51 11.88 9.70
CA ASP A 198 17.94 11.55 9.81
C ASP A 198 18.12 10.16 10.40
N GLN A 199 17.48 9.88 11.53
CA GLN A 199 17.51 8.57 12.18
C GLN A 199 17.04 7.45 11.25
N ALA A 200 15.91 7.64 10.56
CA ALA A 200 15.35 6.62 9.69
C ALA A 200 16.26 6.34 8.48
N VAL A 201 16.74 7.37 7.78
CA VAL A 201 17.60 7.18 6.60
C VAL A 201 18.96 6.63 7.00
N ASP A 202 19.56 7.14 8.08
CA ASP A 202 20.87 6.67 8.53
C ASP A 202 20.79 5.23 9.06
N GLY A 203 19.73 4.87 9.78
CA GLY A 203 19.51 3.49 10.23
C GLY A 203 19.29 2.52 9.07
N VAL A 204 18.50 2.92 8.05
CA VAL A 204 18.30 2.09 6.84
C VAL A 204 19.62 1.94 6.08
N ARG A 205 20.45 2.99 6.01
CA ARG A 205 21.79 2.93 5.40
C ARG A 205 22.71 1.95 6.13
N VAL A 206 22.75 2.00 7.46
CA VAL A 206 23.55 1.07 8.26
C VAL A 206 23.10 -0.37 7.98
N LEU A 207 21.79 -0.63 8.02
CA LEU A 207 21.24 -1.94 7.69
C LEU A 207 21.56 -2.36 6.24
N ALA A 208 21.52 -1.42 5.29
CA ALA A 208 21.81 -1.69 3.89
C ALA A 208 23.25 -2.16 3.69
N SER A 209 24.21 -1.74 4.52
CA SER A 209 25.61 -2.19 4.43
C SER A 209 25.79 -3.69 4.68
N GLU A 210 24.85 -4.33 5.40
CA GLU A 210 24.81 -5.79 5.58
C GLU A 210 24.17 -6.51 4.38
N PHE A 211 23.42 -5.77 3.55
CA PHE A 211 22.65 -6.28 2.42
C PHE A 211 23.35 -6.04 1.08
N THR A 212 24.07 -4.94 0.93
CA THR A 212 24.77 -4.53 -0.30
C THR A 212 25.88 -3.52 0.00
N ASP A 213 26.94 -3.53 -0.81
CA ASP A 213 27.98 -2.48 -0.83
C ASP A 213 27.61 -1.30 -1.76
N ALA A 214 26.43 -1.33 -2.37
CA ALA A 214 25.94 -0.27 -3.23
C ALA A 214 25.39 0.92 -2.43
N GLU A 215 25.63 2.14 -2.91
CA GLU A 215 25.15 3.37 -2.29
C GLU A 215 24.02 4.03 -3.07
N ILE A 216 23.17 4.76 -2.35
CA ILE A 216 22.21 5.72 -2.92
C ILE A 216 22.56 7.13 -2.46
N ASP A 217 22.02 8.16 -3.11
CA ASP A 217 22.17 9.55 -2.65
C ASP A 217 21.33 9.80 -1.37
N HIS A 218 21.95 9.52 -0.21
CA HIS A 218 21.31 9.67 1.10
C HIS A 218 20.89 11.11 1.40
N ALA A 219 21.68 12.10 0.96
CA ALA A 219 21.39 13.50 1.20
C ALA A 219 20.14 13.93 0.42
N ALA A 220 20.05 13.55 -0.86
CA ALA A 220 18.87 13.80 -1.67
C ALA A 220 17.64 13.04 -1.12
N ALA A 221 17.80 11.79 -0.67
CA ALA A 221 16.72 11.02 -0.07
C ALA A 221 16.16 11.67 1.22
N LYS A 222 17.04 12.14 2.11
CA LYS A 222 16.66 12.90 3.32
C LYS A 222 15.91 14.18 2.96
N ASN A 223 16.41 14.95 2.00
CA ASN A 223 15.77 16.19 1.56
C ASN A 223 14.39 15.94 0.92
N ALA A 224 14.27 14.89 0.11
CA ALA A 224 13.00 14.45 -0.45
C ALA A 224 11.99 14.13 0.66
N TRP A 225 12.38 13.34 1.66
CA TRP A 225 11.49 12.97 2.76
C TRP A 225 11.07 14.18 3.60
N ARG A 226 12.00 15.05 3.96
CA ARG A 226 11.70 16.29 4.70
C ARG A 226 10.69 17.15 3.95
N ARG A 227 10.84 17.31 2.63
CA ARG A 227 9.89 18.09 1.81
C ARG A 227 8.48 17.47 1.81
N ARG A 228 8.39 16.15 1.67
CA ARG A 228 7.11 15.42 1.77
C ARG A 228 6.46 15.64 3.13
N LEU A 229 7.22 15.46 4.21
CA LEU A 229 6.74 15.62 5.58
C LEU A 229 6.36 17.06 5.90
N ALA A 230 7.03 18.07 5.34
CA ALA A 230 6.63 19.47 5.49
C ALA A 230 5.24 19.72 4.87
N THR A 231 5.00 19.17 3.68
CA THR A 231 3.68 19.23 3.03
C THR A 231 2.61 18.53 3.88
N LEU A 232 2.91 17.33 4.38
CA LEU A 232 1.99 16.58 5.25
C LEU A 232 1.75 17.32 6.58
N ALA A 233 2.77 17.88 7.22
CA ALA A 233 2.63 18.65 8.46
C ALA A 233 1.69 19.85 8.30
N ALA A 234 1.81 20.59 7.18
CA ALA A 234 0.90 21.68 6.84
C ALA A 234 -0.54 21.18 6.66
N MET A 235 -0.71 20.02 6.02
CA MET A 235 -2.03 19.39 5.90
C MET A 235 -2.59 18.95 7.25
N TYR A 236 -1.74 18.43 8.13
CA TYR A 236 -2.15 17.92 9.43
C TYR A 236 -2.60 19.05 10.34
N ALA A 237 -1.89 20.17 10.33
CA ALA A 237 -2.33 21.40 10.99
C ALA A 237 -3.73 21.82 10.50
N GLY A 238 -3.94 21.85 9.19
CA GLY A 238 -5.27 22.17 8.61
C GLY A 238 -6.34 21.14 8.99
N ALA A 239 -6.01 19.85 9.04
CA ALA A 239 -6.93 18.79 9.44
C ALA A 239 -7.34 18.89 10.91
N ARG A 240 -6.41 19.26 11.80
CA ARG A 240 -6.68 19.48 13.23
C ARG A 240 -7.58 20.68 13.50
N ALA A 241 -7.59 21.67 12.62
CA ALA A 241 -8.50 22.82 12.72
C ALA A 241 -9.95 22.47 12.34
N LEU A 242 -10.19 21.31 11.72
CA LEU A 242 -11.53 20.84 11.43
C LEU A 242 -12.16 20.24 12.70
N ARG A 243 -13.48 20.43 12.85
CA ARG A 243 -14.25 19.74 13.89
C ARG A 243 -14.19 18.23 13.64
N ALA A 244 -13.57 17.49 14.57
CA ALA A 244 -13.46 16.05 14.50
C ALA A 244 -14.84 15.38 14.59
N PRO A 245 -15.10 14.31 13.81
CA PRO A 245 -16.28 13.48 13.95
C PRO A 245 -16.13 12.58 15.18
N ARG A 246 -17.21 11.89 15.58
CA ARG A 246 -17.10 10.81 16.58
C ARG A 246 -16.38 9.58 16.05
N THR A 247 -16.54 9.29 14.76
CA THR A 247 -15.96 8.11 14.13
C THR A 247 -15.45 8.44 12.73
N VAL A 248 -14.32 7.85 12.37
CA VAL A 248 -13.74 7.91 11.02
C VAL A 248 -13.66 6.49 10.49
N LEU A 249 -14.27 6.25 9.33
CA LEU A 249 -14.12 5.03 8.58
C LEU A 249 -13.00 5.22 7.56
N VAL A 250 -11.97 4.39 7.62
CA VAL A 250 -10.80 4.49 6.76
C VAL A 250 -10.74 3.28 5.83
N SER A 251 -10.69 3.56 4.54
CA SER A 251 -10.40 2.59 3.49
C SER A 251 -9.18 3.07 2.69
N GLY A 252 -8.31 2.14 2.30
CA GLY A 252 -7.05 2.49 1.66
C GLY A 252 -6.15 3.24 2.64
N ALA A 253 -5.90 2.61 3.81
CA ALA A 253 -5.06 3.17 4.85
C ALA A 253 -3.61 3.41 4.36
N GLY A 254 -3.19 2.83 3.23
CA GLY A 254 -1.92 3.19 2.58
C GLY A 254 -1.88 4.56 1.91
N ASN A 255 -3.00 5.30 1.83
CA ASN A 255 -2.98 6.68 1.34
C ASN A 255 -2.57 7.64 2.47
N PRO A 256 -1.44 8.37 2.36
CA PRO A 256 -0.93 9.21 3.44
C PRO A 256 -1.92 10.31 3.85
N PHE A 257 -2.71 10.84 2.92
CA PHE A 257 -3.72 11.87 3.23
C PHE A 257 -4.88 11.32 4.04
N HIS A 258 -5.29 10.07 3.79
CA HIS A 258 -6.33 9.41 4.60
C HIS A 258 -5.80 9.13 6.02
N ARG A 259 -4.58 8.61 6.14
CA ARG A 259 -3.96 8.37 7.46
C ARG A 259 -3.88 9.65 8.26
N LEU A 260 -3.43 10.71 7.63
CA LEU A 260 -3.22 12.00 8.25
C LEU A 260 -4.54 12.63 8.74
N ALA A 261 -5.61 12.58 7.94
CA ALA A 261 -6.93 13.01 8.38
C ALA A 261 -7.48 12.15 9.53
N ALA A 262 -7.29 10.83 9.47
CA ALA A 262 -7.71 9.92 10.53
C ALA A 262 -6.96 10.18 11.84
N LEU A 263 -5.63 10.31 11.80
CA LEU A 263 -4.80 10.60 12.97
C LEU A 263 -5.14 11.96 13.59
N ALA A 264 -5.38 12.99 12.77
CA ALA A 264 -5.80 14.32 13.24
C ALA A 264 -7.17 14.25 13.93
N ALA A 265 -8.15 13.55 13.33
CA ALA A 265 -9.46 13.34 13.93
C ALA A 265 -9.37 12.55 15.23
N ARG A 266 -8.51 11.52 15.30
CA ARG A 266 -8.27 10.71 16.50
C ARG A 266 -7.79 11.56 17.67
N ARG A 267 -6.90 12.53 17.43
CA ARG A 267 -6.51 13.51 18.47
C ARG A 267 -7.65 14.38 18.95
N GLY A 268 -8.64 14.63 18.10
CA GLY A 268 -9.90 15.29 18.47
C GLY A 268 -10.90 14.37 19.17
N GLY A 269 -10.51 13.14 19.54
CA GLY A 269 -11.36 12.16 20.22
C GLY A 269 -12.17 11.25 19.29
N ALA A 270 -11.91 11.28 17.97
CA ALA A 270 -12.59 10.39 17.04
C ALA A 270 -12.10 8.94 17.18
N ARG A 271 -13.03 7.98 17.10
CA ARG A 271 -12.72 6.56 16.96
C ARG A 271 -12.42 6.21 15.50
N ILE A 272 -11.29 5.57 15.23
CA ILE A 272 -10.87 5.22 13.87
C ILE A 272 -11.19 3.75 13.60
N VAL A 273 -11.99 3.49 12.57
CA VAL A 273 -12.38 2.13 12.17
C VAL A 273 -11.85 1.89 10.75
N SER A 274 -11.10 0.81 10.60
CA SER A 274 -10.62 0.33 9.30
C SER A 274 -11.12 -1.10 9.07
N ALA A 275 -10.97 -1.59 7.86
CA ALA A 275 -11.40 -2.94 7.49
C ALA A 275 -10.42 -3.58 6.53
N GLN A 276 -10.37 -4.91 6.57
CA GLN A 276 -9.58 -5.68 5.61
C GLN A 276 -10.01 -5.43 4.16
N HIS A 277 -9.04 -5.37 3.26
CA HIS A 277 -9.24 -5.11 1.83
C HIS A 277 -9.46 -6.38 0.98
N GLY A 278 -9.73 -7.53 1.62
CA GLY A 278 -10.04 -8.80 0.95
C GLY A 278 -8.84 -9.53 0.34
N HIS A 279 -7.69 -8.88 0.15
CA HIS A 279 -6.47 -9.53 -0.35
C HIS A 279 -5.71 -10.33 0.73
N ASN A 280 -6.03 -10.12 2.01
CA ASN A 280 -5.33 -10.73 3.16
C ASN A 280 -6.09 -11.90 3.80
N ALA A 281 -7.13 -12.42 3.15
CA ALA A 281 -7.94 -13.51 3.73
C ALA A 281 -7.15 -14.82 3.94
N GLY A 282 -5.96 -14.96 3.34
CA GLY A 282 -5.17 -16.19 3.28
C GLY A 282 -3.84 -16.20 4.04
N HIS A 283 -3.71 -15.50 5.18
CA HIS A 283 -2.54 -15.65 6.07
C HIS A 283 -1.16 -15.25 5.51
N VAL A 284 -1.03 -14.27 4.60
CA VAL A 284 0.32 -13.82 4.16
C VAL A 284 1.06 -13.12 5.31
N ASP A 285 2.20 -13.64 5.74
CA ASP A 285 2.99 -13.14 6.87
C ASP A 285 3.78 -11.87 6.50
N ALA A 286 3.04 -10.77 6.37
CA ALA A 286 3.56 -9.49 5.91
C ALA A 286 3.43 -8.42 6.99
N ASP A 287 4.54 -8.19 7.70
CA ASP A 287 4.64 -7.22 8.80
C ASP A 287 4.21 -5.81 8.40
N ILE A 288 4.43 -5.44 7.13
CA ILE A 288 4.02 -4.14 6.60
C ILE A 288 2.53 -3.88 6.80
N ILE A 289 1.69 -4.92 6.76
CA ILE A 289 0.24 -4.76 6.84
C ILE A 289 -0.11 -4.12 8.19
N CYS A 290 0.63 -4.42 9.24
CA CYS A 290 0.42 -3.81 10.54
C CYS A 290 0.69 -2.30 10.51
N TYR A 291 1.77 -1.87 9.86
CA TYR A 291 2.06 -0.45 9.68
C TYR A 291 1.01 0.24 8.79
N ASN A 292 0.63 -0.41 7.70
CA ASN A 292 -0.23 0.17 6.69
C ASN A 292 -1.69 0.27 7.16
N ASP A 293 -2.23 -0.82 7.71
CA ASP A 293 -3.65 -0.99 7.96
C ASP A 293 -4.02 -0.83 9.45
N TYR A 294 -3.16 -1.27 10.37
CA TYR A 294 -3.49 -1.35 11.80
C TYR A 294 -3.02 -0.12 12.58
N ALA A 295 -1.88 0.47 12.20
CA ALA A 295 -1.19 1.53 12.93
C ALA A 295 -2.05 2.77 13.25
N ILE A 296 -3.11 2.99 12.48
CA ILE A 296 -3.98 4.17 12.60
C ILE A 296 -5.34 3.86 13.25
N CYS A 297 -5.80 2.60 13.24
CA CYS A 297 -7.19 2.27 13.61
C CYS A 297 -7.34 1.83 15.07
N ASP A 298 -8.43 2.21 15.71
CA ASP A 298 -8.82 1.71 17.03
C ASP A 298 -9.65 0.43 16.91
N VAL A 299 -10.33 0.25 15.77
CA VAL A 299 -11.05 -0.98 15.40
C VAL A 299 -10.62 -1.44 14.02
N PHE A 300 -10.26 -2.71 13.90
CA PHE A 300 -10.01 -3.35 12.61
C PHE A 300 -11.06 -4.44 12.35
N VAL A 301 -11.85 -4.25 11.29
CA VAL A 301 -12.96 -5.14 10.95
C VAL A 301 -12.50 -6.20 9.94
N CYS A 302 -12.74 -7.46 10.27
CA CYS A 302 -12.43 -8.64 9.48
C CYS A 302 -13.71 -9.40 9.08
N GLU A 303 -13.69 -10.11 7.94
CA GLU A 303 -14.87 -10.86 7.47
C GLU A 303 -15.18 -12.08 8.33
N THR A 304 -14.18 -12.67 9.02
CA THR A 304 -14.34 -13.89 9.82
C THR A 304 -13.61 -13.75 11.16
N ALA A 305 -14.02 -14.58 12.14
CA ALA A 305 -13.37 -14.63 13.45
C ALA A 305 -11.91 -15.09 13.35
N GLY A 306 -11.62 -16.06 12.47
CA GLY A 306 -10.25 -16.51 12.21
C GLY A 306 -9.36 -15.40 11.66
N ALA A 307 -9.86 -14.59 10.72
CA ALA A 307 -9.10 -13.45 10.20
C ALA A 307 -8.83 -12.38 11.27
N ALA A 308 -9.82 -12.13 12.16
CA ALA A 308 -9.65 -11.20 13.28
C ALA A 308 -8.58 -11.70 14.28
N GLU A 309 -8.58 -12.99 14.61
CA GLU A 309 -7.59 -13.60 15.49
C GLU A 309 -6.17 -13.55 14.90
N VAL A 310 -6.02 -13.83 13.61
CA VAL A 310 -4.71 -13.73 12.92
C VAL A 310 -4.20 -12.29 12.92
N ALA A 311 -5.08 -11.33 12.62
CA ALA A 311 -4.72 -9.91 12.64
C ALA A 311 -4.31 -9.46 14.05
N ARG A 312 -5.01 -9.94 15.09
CA ARG A 312 -4.66 -9.70 16.50
C ARG A 312 -3.26 -10.20 16.84
N ARG A 313 -2.99 -11.50 16.64
CA ARG A 313 -1.68 -12.10 16.92
C ARG A 313 -0.54 -11.37 16.21
N ARG A 314 -0.75 -10.97 14.95
CA ARG A 314 0.26 -10.21 14.20
C ARG A 314 0.51 -8.83 14.78
N SER A 315 -0.55 -8.13 15.15
CA SER A 315 -0.42 -6.81 15.78
C SER A 315 0.33 -6.87 17.12
N GLU A 316 0.20 -7.98 17.86
CA GLU A 316 0.92 -8.23 19.11
C GLU A 316 2.41 -8.50 18.87
N ILE A 317 2.76 -9.25 17.81
CA ILE A 317 4.16 -9.54 17.44
C ILE A 317 4.90 -8.27 17.00
N ILE A 318 4.25 -7.44 16.17
CA ILE A 318 4.88 -6.27 15.55
C ILE A 318 4.77 -5.02 16.45
N ALA A 319 3.82 -5.01 17.38
CA ALA A 319 3.59 -3.94 18.36
C ALA A 319 3.38 -2.54 17.76
N VAL A 320 2.63 -2.43 16.64
CA VAL A 320 2.41 -1.15 15.93
C VAL A 320 0.96 -0.66 16.02
N PRO A 321 0.70 0.56 16.55
CA PRO A 321 1.65 1.44 17.22
C PRO A 321 1.88 0.96 18.67
N PRO A 322 3.07 1.16 19.25
CA PRO A 322 3.37 0.68 20.59
C PRO A 322 2.42 1.30 21.62
N GLY A 323 1.99 0.49 22.58
CA GLY A 323 1.14 0.93 23.69
C GLY A 323 -0.32 1.23 23.34
N ARG A 324 -0.81 0.83 22.16
CA ARG A 324 -2.21 1.01 21.78
C ARG A 324 -2.90 -0.32 21.47
N ALA A 325 -3.93 -0.64 22.25
CA ALA A 325 -4.81 -1.76 21.95
C ALA A 325 -5.67 -1.46 20.72
N ILE A 326 -5.76 -2.44 19.81
CA ILE A 326 -6.63 -2.40 18.63
C ILE A 326 -7.72 -3.46 18.85
N GLU A 327 -8.99 -3.06 18.70
CA GLU A 327 -10.09 -4.01 18.72
C GLU A 327 -10.21 -4.70 17.36
N PHE A 328 -9.99 -6.02 17.33
CA PHE A 328 -10.21 -6.82 16.13
C PHE A 328 -11.62 -7.41 16.15
N GLN A 329 -12.48 -6.92 15.26
CA GLN A 329 -13.89 -7.29 15.17
C GLN A 329 -14.14 -8.21 13.97
N SER A 330 -14.82 -9.33 14.18
CA SER A 330 -15.39 -10.09 13.07
C SER A 330 -16.76 -9.55 12.70
N LEU A 331 -16.96 -9.33 11.40
CA LEU A 331 -18.23 -8.96 10.80
C LEU A 331 -18.55 -9.96 9.68
N PRO A 332 -19.23 -11.07 10.00
CA PRO A 332 -19.63 -12.07 8.99
C PRO A 332 -20.48 -11.39 7.92
N SER A 333 -19.93 -11.29 6.71
CA SER A 333 -20.62 -10.65 5.61
C SER A 333 -21.42 -11.66 4.82
N SER A 334 -22.73 -11.39 4.67
CA SER A 334 -23.62 -12.18 3.80
C SER A 334 -23.14 -12.22 2.34
N ALA A 335 -22.35 -11.24 1.90
CA ALA A 335 -21.76 -11.23 0.56
C ALA A 335 -20.71 -12.33 0.39
N VAL A 336 -19.87 -12.57 1.40
CA VAL A 336 -18.84 -13.61 1.37
C VAL A 336 -19.47 -14.99 1.45
N ALA A 337 -20.43 -15.18 2.37
CA ALA A 337 -21.17 -16.43 2.50
C ALA A 337 -21.86 -16.83 1.18
N ARG A 338 -22.55 -15.87 0.53
CA ARG A 338 -23.17 -16.11 -0.79
C ARG A 338 -22.17 -16.48 -1.88
N ARG A 339 -21.00 -15.82 -1.92
CA ARG A 339 -19.93 -16.17 -2.89
C ARG A 339 -19.40 -17.59 -2.64
N TRP A 340 -19.22 -17.96 -1.38
CA TRP A 340 -18.76 -19.30 -1.02
C TRP A 340 -19.78 -20.38 -1.43
N GLN A 341 -21.06 -20.17 -1.10
CA GLN A 341 -22.14 -21.07 -1.50
C GLN A 341 -22.26 -21.20 -3.02
N ALA A 342 -22.21 -20.07 -3.74
CA ALA A 342 -22.24 -20.07 -5.21
C ALA A 342 -21.06 -20.84 -5.83
N ARG A 343 -19.87 -20.79 -5.20
CA ARG A 343 -18.70 -21.58 -5.63
C ARG A 343 -18.84 -23.06 -5.32
N ALA A 344 -19.35 -23.41 -4.14
CA ALA A 344 -19.57 -24.80 -3.74
C ALA A 344 -20.59 -25.52 -4.65
N ALA A 345 -21.52 -24.77 -5.24
CA ALA A 345 -22.51 -25.27 -6.19
C ALA A 345 -21.98 -25.44 -7.63
N LEU A 346 -20.73 -25.07 -7.93
CA LEU A 346 -20.19 -25.23 -9.28
C LEU A 346 -20.03 -26.73 -9.62
N PRO A 347 -20.48 -27.17 -10.82
CA PRO A 347 -20.34 -28.56 -11.24
C PRO A 347 -18.88 -28.99 -11.23
N ARG A 348 -18.59 -30.12 -10.58
CA ARG A 348 -17.28 -30.79 -10.66
C ARG A 348 -17.22 -31.62 -11.94
N GLY A 349 -17.04 -30.97 -13.08
CA GLY A 349 -16.84 -31.62 -14.38
C GLY A 349 -15.37 -31.63 -14.82
N ALA A 350 -15.06 -32.28 -15.94
CA ALA A 350 -13.75 -32.21 -16.58
C ALA A 350 -13.50 -30.78 -17.10
N THR A 351 -12.64 -30.03 -16.41
CA THR A 351 -12.25 -28.67 -16.79
C THR A 351 -11.44 -28.72 -18.09
N LYS A 352 -11.98 -28.21 -19.20
CA LYS A 352 -11.25 -28.11 -20.49
C LYS A 352 -10.54 -26.77 -20.68
N THR A 353 -10.90 -25.76 -19.89
CA THR A 353 -10.38 -24.39 -20.02
C THR A 353 -9.81 -23.93 -18.69
N VAL A 354 -8.55 -23.51 -18.68
CA VAL A 354 -7.87 -22.95 -17.50
C VAL A 354 -7.57 -21.48 -17.76
N MET A 355 -7.94 -20.63 -16.80
CA MET A 355 -7.58 -19.21 -16.84
C MET A 355 -6.37 -18.98 -15.93
N VAL A 356 -5.24 -18.58 -16.52
CA VAL A 356 -4.07 -18.10 -15.78
C VAL A 356 -4.29 -16.63 -15.44
N MET A 357 -4.32 -16.31 -14.16
CA MET A 357 -4.48 -14.96 -13.65
C MET A 357 -3.13 -14.26 -13.65
N GLY A 358 -3.00 -13.20 -14.45
CA GLY A 358 -1.75 -12.47 -14.56
C GLY A 358 -1.41 -11.65 -13.32
N PHE A 359 -0.14 -11.68 -12.93
CA PHE A 359 0.42 -10.89 -11.85
C PHE A 359 0.40 -9.40 -12.16
N ALA A 360 0.42 -8.58 -11.10
CA ALA A 360 0.57 -7.14 -11.21
C ALA A 360 2.03 -6.80 -11.50
N HIS A 361 2.46 -6.92 -12.76
CA HIS A 361 3.86 -6.75 -13.19
C HIS A 361 4.38 -5.30 -13.10
N SER A 362 4.45 -4.75 -11.89
CA SER A 362 5.07 -3.45 -11.60
C SER A 362 6.60 -3.55 -11.55
N GLY A 363 7.34 -2.46 -11.71
CA GLY A 363 8.80 -2.48 -11.51
C GLY A 363 9.25 -2.66 -10.05
N ARG A 364 8.31 -2.85 -9.12
CA ARG A 364 8.54 -2.94 -7.67
C ARG A 364 8.64 -4.40 -7.23
N ARG A 365 9.63 -4.72 -6.39
CA ARG A 365 9.67 -5.97 -5.62
C ARG A 365 8.82 -5.83 -4.36
N THR A 366 7.78 -6.64 -4.23
CA THR A 366 6.91 -6.56 -3.04
C THR A 366 7.58 -7.28 -1.87
N HIS A 367 7.54 -6.68 -0.69
CA HIS A 367 8.17 -7.20 0.54
C HIS A 367 7.23 -8.10 1.37
N THR A 368 6.17 -8.62 0.75
CA THR A 368 5.16 -9.43 1.45
C THR A 368 5.39 -10.93 1.31
N ASP A 369 6.16 -11.37 0.30
CA ASP A 369 6.31 -12.79 -0.01
C ASP A 369 7.54 -13.06 -0.91
N VAL A 370 7.89 -14.33 -1.04
CA VAL A 370 8.95 -14.84 -1.92
C VAL A 370 8.53 -14.77 -3.39
N ALA A 371 9.51 -14.59 -4.27
CA ALA A 371 9.34 -14.44 -5.71
C ALA A 371 8.30 -13.38 -6.10
N TYR A 372 8.00 -12.40 -5.25
CA TYR A 372 6.97 -11.38 -5.50
C TYR A 372 7.54 -10.20 -6.31
N LEU A 373 8.17 -10.56 -7.43
CA LEU A 373 8.85 -9.71 -8.39
C LEU A 373 8.34 -10.03 -9.80
N SER A 374 8.23 -9.01 -10.65
CA SER A 374 7.60 -9.12 -11.95
C SER A 374 8.25 -10.12 -12.89
N TYR A 375 9.58 -10.14 -12.97
CA TYR A 375 10.30 -11.02 -13.88
C TYR A 375 10.14 -12.52 -13.53
N PRO A 376 10.46 -12.99 -12.31
CA PRO A 376 10.26 -14.40 -11.95
C PRO A 376 8.80 -14.87 -12.10
N ARG A 377 7.83 -13.99 -11.78
CA ARG A 377 6.40 -14.29 -11.93
C ARG A 377 5.99 -14.42 -13.39
N ALA A 378 6.50 -13.58 -14.29
CA ALA A 378 6.18 -13.66 -15.71
C ALA A 378 6.69 -14.97 -16.32
N VAL A 379 7.93 -15.37 -15.99
CA VAL A 379 8.52 -16.64 -16.43
C VAL A 379 7.69 -17.82 -15.92
N LEU A 380 7.31 -17.81 -14.64
CA LEU A 380 6.45 -18.84 -14.05
C LEU A 380 5.09 -18.93 -14.76
N GLU A 381 4.41 -17.81 -14.96
CA GLU A 381 3.11 -17.75 -15.65
C GLU A 381 3.20 -18.30 -17.09
N ARG A 382 4.27 -17.95 -17.82
CA ARG A 382 4.53 -18.45 -19.17
C ARG A 382 4.73 -19.97 -19.17
N ARG A 383 5.54 -20.49 -18.24
CA ARG A 383 5.80 -21.94 -18.10
C ARG A 383 4.54 -22.71 -17.74
N ILE A 384 3.74 -22.23 -16.80
CA ILE A 384 2.44 -22.82 -16.44
C ILE A 384 1.52 -22.84 -17.67
N GLY A 385 1.43 -21.73 -18.41
CA GLY A 385 0.62 -21.67 -19.62
C GLY A 385 1.05 -22.65 -20.70
N LYS A 386 2.36 -22.80 -20.94
CA LYS A 386 2.92 -23.78 -21.88
C LYS A 386 2.62 -25.23 -21.45
N LEU A 387 2.86 -25.56 -20.18
CA LEU A 387 2.60 -26.89 -19.63
C LEU A 387 1.13 -27.28 -19.77
N LEU A 388 0.20 -26.41 -19.36
CA LEU A 388 -1.23 -26.65 -19.47
C LEU A 388 -1.68 -26.84 -20.93
N ARG A 389 -1.13 -26.09 -21.88
CA ARG A 389 -1.44 -26.29 -23.31
C ARG A 389 -0.94 -27.64 -23.83
N ALA A 390 0.27 -28.04 -23.41
CA ALA A 390 0.84 -29.35 -23.77
C ALA A 390 -0.02 -30.52 -23.24
N ASP A 391 -0.63 -30.34 -22.07
CA ASP A 391 -1.55 -31.32 -21.46
C ASP A 391 -2.98 -31.27 -22.04
N GLY A 392 -3.20 -30.51 -23.14
CA GLY A 392 -4.47 -30.45 -23.86
C GLY A 392 -5.51 -29.48 -23.29
N TYR A 393 -5.16 -28.64 -22.32
CA TYR A 393 -6.06 -27.60 -21.82
C TYR A 393 -6.12 -26.39 -22.76
N ARG A 394 -7.32 -25.82 -22.91
CA ARG A 394 -7.46 -24.46 -23.45
C ARG A 394 -7.03 -23.45 -22.39
N VAL A 395 -5.93 -22.74 -22.61
CA VAL A 395 -5.44 -21.72 -21.65
C VAL A 395 -5.88 -20.32 -22.06
N ILE A 396 -6.45 -19.57 -21.12
CA ILE A 396 -6.77 -18.15 -21.25
C ILE A 396 -5.89 -17.36 -20.29
N TYR A 397 -5.15 -16.37 -20.79
CA TYR A 397 -4.40 -15.46 -19.92
C TYR A 397 -5.24 -14.22 -19.59
N LYS A 398 -5.45 -13.94 -18.30
CA LYS A 398 -6.15 -12.74 -17.84
C LYS A 398 -5.15 -11.78 -17.22
N ALA A 399 -4.65 -10.87 -18.05
CA ALA A 399 -3.77 -9.79 -17.65
C ALA A 399 -4.35 -8.95 -16.50
N HIS A 400 -3.47 -8.49 -15.59
CA HIS A 400 -3.85 -7.50 -14.59
C HIS A 400 -4.30 -6.20 -15.27
N PRO A 401 -5.45 -5.58 -14.89
CA PRO A 401 -6.02 -4.45 -15.63
C PRO A 401 -5.08 -3.27 -15.84
N GLU A 402 -4.24 -2.98 -14.84
CA GLU A 402 -3.25 -1.89 -14.88
C GLU A 402 -2.14 -2.12 -15.90
N PHE A 403 -1.80 -3.38 -16.19
CA PHE A 403 -0.68 -3.77 -17.05
C PHE A 403 -1.14 -4.45 -18.33
N ALA A 404 -2.45 -4.47 -18.60
CA ALA A 404 -3.02 -5.21 -19.72
C ALA A 404 -2.48 -4.77 -21.09
N SER A 405 -2.07 -3.52 -21.24
CA SER A 405 -1.44 -3.02 -22.47
C SER A 405 -0.03 -3.56 -22.70
N VAL A 406 0.68 -3.96 -21.64
CA VAL A 406 2.08 -4.43 -21.72
C VAL A 406 2.21 -5.95 -21.57
N THR A 407 1.26 -6.62 -20.92
CA THR A 407 1.36 -8.08 -20.65
C THR A 407 0.69 -8.95 -21.71
N ARG A 408 -0.24 -8.42 -22.52
CA ARG A 408 -1.03 -9.25 -23.47
C ARG A 408 -0.23 -9.80 -24.65
N GLY A 409 0.84 -9.13 -25.06
CA GLY A 409 1.73 -9.63 -26.10
C GLY A 409 2.66 -10.73 -25.59
N PRO A 410 3.47 -10.47 -24.54
CA PRO A 410 4.50 -11.42 -24.09
C PRO A 410 3.99 -12.71 -23.47
N LEU A 411 2.75 -12.71 -22.94
CA LEU A 411 2.20 -13.83 -22.15
C LEU A 411 0.90 -14.43 -22.72
N GLY A 412 0.29 -13.80 -23.73
CA GLY A 412 -0.89 -14.32 -24.44
C GLY A 412 -0.47 -15.40 -25.42
#